data_AF-A0A8H4V3L7-F1
#
_entry.id   AF-A0A8H4V3L7-F1
#
_cell.length_a   1.000
_cell.length_b   1.000
_cell.length_c   1.000
_cell.angle_alpha   90.00
_cell.angle_beta   90.00
_cell.angle_gamma   90.00
#
_symmetry.space_group_name_H-M   'P 1'
#
loop_
_entity.id
_entity.type
_entity.pdbx_description
1 polymer ?
#
loop_
_entity_poly.entity_id
_entity_poly.type
_entity_poly.pdbx_seq_one_letter_code
_entity_poly.pdbx_strand_id
1 'polypeptide(L)'
;MNRLFGTKNQAPKPTLDSAISNVDNRVSSIDVKLAALNSELSTYQTRLSKMRDGPGKNALRQKALKILQRRKQYEAQRDQLSQQSWNMEQANMMQDNLKNVMTTVDAMKTTT
;
A
#
# COMPACT_ATOMS: atom_id res chain seq x y z
N MET A 1 -44.68 -4.07 1.13
CA MET A 1 -43.67 -3.73 0.11
C MET A 1 -42.82 -2.59 0.64
N ASN A 2 -41.70 -2.89 1.31
CA ASN A 2 -40.89 -1.91 2.02
C ASN A 2 -39.51 -1.76 1.31
N ARG A 3 -39.20 -0.53 0.85
CA ARG A 3 -37.84 0.03 0.70
C ARG A 3 -36.99 -0.43 -0.51
N LEU A 4 -37.35 0.04 -1.71
CA LEU A 4 -36.44 0.07 -2.88
C LEU A 4 -35.93 1.47 -3.24
N PHE A 5 -36.45 2.52 -2.59
CA PHE A 5 -36.00 3.90 -2.75
C PHE A 5 -35.86 4.53 -1.36
N GLY A 6 -34.63 4.81 -0.93
CA GLY A 6 -34.39 5.61 0.28
C GLY A 6 -33.88 4.86 1.51
N THR A 7 -32.79 4.11 1.40
CA THR A 7 -31.82 4.10 2.50
C THR A 7 -30.79 5.18 2.17
N LYS A 8 -30.77 6.27 2.94
CA LYS A 8 -29.55 7.08 3.04
C LYS A 8 -28.47 6.07 3.41
N ASN A 9 -27.49 5.85 2.54
CA ASN A 9 -26.28 5.13 2.93
C ASN A 9 -25.72 5.92 4.13
N GLN A 10 -25.95 5.39 5.34
CA GLN A 10 -25.36 5.88 6.59
C GLN A 10 -23.89 5.49 6.68
N ALA A 11 -23.39 4.72 5.70
CA ALA A 11 -21.97 4.60 5.48
C ALA A 11 -21.39 6.01 5.22
N PRO A 12 -20.35 6.43 5.95
CA PRO A 12 -19.62 7.65 5.64
C PRO A 12 -19.28 7.65 4.16
N LYS A 13 -19.49 8.80 3.49
CA LYS A 13 -19.01 8.94 2.10
C LYS A 13 -17.52 8.61 2.10
N PRO A 14 -17.03 7.76 1.19
CA PRO A 14 -15.60 7.48 1.11
C PRO A 14 -14.85 8.81 0.95
N THR A 15 -13.89 9.04 1.85
CA THR A 15 -13.03 10.23 1.85
C THR A 15 -11.65 9.88 1.33
N LEU A 16 -10.90 10.87 0.84
CA LEU A 16 -9.50 10.65 0.47
C LEU A 16 -8.69 10.17 1.68
N ASP A 17 -8.93 10.71 2.88
CA ASP A 17 -8.24 10.30 4.11
C ASP A 17 -8.47 8.81 4.46
N SER A 18 -9.70 8.31 4.31
CA SER A 18 -10.00 6.89 4.55
C SER A 18 -9.40 5.99 3.47
N ALA A 19 -9.32 6.44 2.22
CA ALA A 19 -8.67 5.71 1.14
C ALA A 19 -7.14 5.63 1.35
N ILE A 20 -6.50 6.74 1.74
CA ILE A 20 -5.08 6.81 2.10
C ILE A 20 -4.79 5.84 3.25
N SER A 21 -5.55 5.94 4.35
CA SER A 21 -5.40 5.04 5.52
C SER A 21 -5.49 3.55 5.14
N ASN A 22 -6.40 3.20 4.23
CA ASN A 22 -6.54 1.82 3.74
C ASN A 22 -5.34 1.37 2.91
N VAL A 23 -4.77 2.26 2.09
CA VAL A 23 -3.55 1.97 1.32
C VAL A 23 -2.37 1.78 2.26
N ASP A 24 -2.20 2.63 3.27
CA ASP A 24 -1.11 2.53 4.25
C ASP A 24 -1.16 1.22 5.05
N ASN A 25 -2.36 0.78 5.44
CA ASN A 25 -2.57 -0.52 6.09
C ASN A 25 -2.14 -1.69 5.19
N ARG A 26 -2.42 -1.60 3.88
CA ARG A 26 -2.00 -2.62 2.91
C ARG A 26 -0.48 -2.60 2.69
N VAL A 27 0.13 -1.42 2.60
CA VAL A 27 1.59 -1.27 2.52
C VAL A 27 2.25 -1.88 3.75
N SER A 28 1.78 -1.56 4.95
CA SER A 28 2.28 -2.11 6.22
C SER A 28 2.18 -3.64 6.25
N SER A 29 1.06 -4.20 5.77
CA SER A 29 0.87 -5.65 5.66
C SER A 29 1.84 -6.30 4.66
N ILE A 30 2.20 -5.60 3.59
CA ILE A 30 3.21 -6.07 2.62
C ILE A 30 4.61 -5.99 3.22
N ASP A 31 4.93 -4.92 3.95
CA ASP A 31 6.25 -4.75 4.58
C ASP A 31 6.53 -5.86 5.61
N VAL A 32 5.53 -6.28 6.38
CA VAL A 32 5.65 -7.46 7.27
C VAL A 32 5.97 -8.73 6.48
N LYS A 33 5.30 -8.96 5.34
CA LYS A 33 5.58 -10.12 4.48
C LYS A 33 6.97 -10.05 3.85
N LEU A 34 7.41 -8.88 3.43
CA LEU A 34 8.76 -8.66 2.90
C LEU A 34 9.82 -8.93 3.95
N ALA A 35 9.63 -8.48 5.19
CA ALA A 35 10.53 -8.77 6.30
C ALA A 35 10.67 -10.28 6.55
N ALA A 36 9.55 -11.03 6.54
CA ALA A 36 9.56 -12.48 6.69
C ALA A 36 10.33 -13.17 5.55
N LEU A 37 10.08 -12.78 4.29
CA LEU A 37 10.78 -13.33 3.12
C LEU A 37 12.28 -13.00 3.15
N ASN A 38 12.66 -11.81 3.61
CA ASN A 38 14.07 -11.41 3.77
C ASN A 38 14.80 -12.25 4.82
N SER A 39 14.16 -12.51 5.96
CA SER A 39 14.70 -13.38 7.00
C SER A 39 14.92 -14.80 6.47
N GLU A 40 13.96 -15.33 5.73
CA GLU A 40 14.07 -16.64 5.10
C GLU A 40 15.22 -16.69 4.07
N LEU A 41 15.33 -15.68 3.20
CA LEU A 41 16.41 -15.56 2.21
C LEU A 41 17.80 -15.49 2.87
N SER A 42 17.95 -14.72 3.96
CA SER A 42 19.19 -14.63 4.73
C SER A 42 19.61 -16.00 5.29
N THR A 43 18.63 -16.79 5.76
CA THR A 43 18.86 -18.16 6.22
C THR A 43 19.36 -19.05 5.08
N TYR A 44 18.74 -18.97 3.89
CA TYR A 44 19.20 -19.71 2.71
C TYR A 44 20.60 -19.27 2.28
N GLN A 45 20.90 -17.97 2.26
CA GLN A 45 22.21 -17.44 1.91
C GLN A 45 23.29 -18.00 2.83
N THR A 46 23.06 -17.97 4.15
CA THR A 46 24.00 -18.51 5.15
C THR A 46 24.24 -20.00 4.93
N ARG A 47 23.18 -20.79 4.72
CA ARG A 47 23.30 -22.24 4.45
C ARG A 47 24.07 -22.50 3.16
N LEU A 48 23.71 -21.83 2.08
CA LEU A 48 24.37 -21.98 0.77
C LEU A 48 25.86 -21.62 0.83
N SER A 49 26.25 -20.61 1.61
CA SER A 49 27.66 -20.20 1.75
C SER A 49 28.56 -21.27 2.36
N LYS A 50 27.99 -22.13 3.22
CA LYS A 50 28.71 -23.21 3.93
C LYS A 50 28.70 -24.54 3.16
N MET A 51 27.97 -24.61 2.04
CA MET A 51 27.80 -25.84 1.28
C MET A 51 28.79 -25.92 0.12
N ARG A 52 29.39 -27.11 -0.03
CA ARG A 52 30.11 -27.49 -1.24
C ARG A 52 29.16 -27.55 -2.43
N ASP A 53 29.67 -27.24 -3.61
CA ASP A 53 28.91 -27.34 -4.85
C ASP A 53 28.47 -28.78 -5.12
N GLY A 54 27.20 -28.94 -5.47
CA GLY A 54 26.58 -30.24 -5.69
C GLY A 54 25.06 -30.20 -5.70
N PRO A 55 24.40 -31.36 -5.88
CA PRO A 55 22.95 -31.46 -6.03
C PRO A 55 22.16 -30.84 -4.85
N GLY A 56 22.64 -31.02 -3.61
CA GLY A 56 22.00 -30.44 -2.42
C GLY A 56 22.03 -28.91 -2.40
N LYS A 57 23.15 -28.30 -2.80
CA LYS A 57 23.28 -26.84 -2.90
C LYS A 57 22.41 -26.29 -4.03
N ASN A 58 22.33 -27.00 -5.16
CA ASN A 58 21.46 -26.63 -6.28
C ASN A 58 19.97 -26.67 -5.88
N ALA A 59 19.54 -27.69 -5.14
CA ALA A 59 18.16 -27.79 -4.65
C ALA A 59 17.78 -26.62 -3.72
N LEU A 60 18.67 -26.24 -2.80
CA LEU A 60 18.45 -25.09 -1.92
C LEU A 60 18.46 -23.76 -2.69
N ARG A 61 19.34 -23.62 -3.69
CA ARG A 61 19.36 -22.43 -4.56
C ARG A 61 18.03 -22.28 -5.30
N GLN A 62 17.45 -23.36 -5.81
CA GLN A 62 16.14 -23.34 -6.47
C GLN A 62 15.01 -22.94 -5.51
N LYS A 63 15.05 -23.39 -4.25
CA LYS A 63 14.10 -22.93 -3.22
C LYS A 63 14.26 -21.44 -2.93
N ALA A 64 15.49 -20.97 -2.74
CA ALA A 64 15.79 -19.56 -2.51
C ALA A 64 15.34 -18.67 -3.69
N LEU A 65 15.52 -19.12 -4.94
CA LEU A 65 15.06 -18.40 -6.13
C LEU A 65 13.54 -18.20 -6.15
N LYS A 66 12.74 -19.19 -5.75
CA LYS A 66 11.28 -19.05 -5.67
C LYS A 66 10.86 -18.00 -4.63
N ILE A 67 11.55 -17.97 -3.48
CA ILE A 67 11.30 -16.99 -2.43
C ILE A 67 11.69 -15.59 -2.89
N LEU A 68 12.83 -15.46 -3.58
CA LEU A 68 13.29 -14.21 -4.17
C LEU A 68 12.29 -13.66 -5.21
N GLN A 69 11.75 -14.52 -6.07
CA GLN A 69 10.70 -14.14 -7.02
C GLN A 69 9.46 -13.62 -6.30
N ARG A 70 8.99 -14.32 -5.26
CA ARG A 70 7.84 -13.88 -4.45
C ARG A 70 8.13 -12.54 -3.75
N ARG A 71 9.34 -12.34 -3.25
CA ARG A 71 9.76 -11.06 -2.65
C ARG A 71 9.66 -9.94 -3.67
N LYS A 72 10.22 -10.12 -4.87
CA LYS A 72 10.19 -9.13 -5.95
C LYS A 72 8.75 -8.76 -6.36
N GLN A 73 7.83 -9.72 -6.37
CA GLN A 73 6.41 -9.45 -6.65
C GLN A 73 5.77 -8.56 -5.57
N TYR A 74 6.06 -8.81 -4.29
CA TYR A 74 5.56 -7.97 -3.20
C TYR A 74 6.21 -6.58 -3.19
N GLU A 75 7.50 -6.46 -3.51
CA GLU A 75 8.18 -5.17 -3.68
C GLU A 75 7.48 -4.34 -4.77
N ALA A 76 7.22 -4.94 -5.94
CA ALA A 76 6.50 -4.26 -7.02
C ALA A 76 5.07 -3.84 -6.62
N GLN A 77 4.35 -4.69 -5.87
CA GLN A 77 3.03 -4.35 -5.36
C GLN A 77 3.07 -3.20 -4.36
N ARG A 78 4.09 -3.17 -3.49
CA ARG A 78 4.30 -2.11 -2.51
C ARG A 78 4.57 -0.78 -3.21
N ASP A 79 5.47 -0.76 -4.18
CA ASP A 79 5.81 0.44 -4.95
C ASP A 79 4.59 1.01 -5.69
N GLN A 80 3.76 0.14 -6.27
CA GLN A 80 2.50 0.56 -6.91
C GLN A 80 1.53 1.22 -5.91
N LEU A 81 1.41 0.65 -4.70
CA LEU A 81 0.55 1.22 -3.65
C LEU A 81 1.12 2.52 -3.09
N SER A 82 2.44 2.64 -2.95
CA SER A 82 3.09 3.89 -2.55
C SER A 82 2.84 5.00 -3.56
N GLN A 83 2.92 4.71 -4.86
CA GLN A 83 2.56 5.68 -5.91
C GLN A 83 1.08 6.08 -5.84
N GLN A 84 0.19 5.12 -5.55
CA GLN A 84 -1.23 5.41 -5.36
C GLN A 84 -1.47 6.32 -4.15
N SER A 85 -0.81 6.05 -3.02
CA SER A 85 -0.91 6.86 -1.80
C SER A 85 -0.46 8.30 -2.09
N TRP A 86 0.69 8.46 -2.73
CA TRP A 86 1.19 9.77 -3.11
C TRP A 86 0.23 10.56 -4.02
N ASN A 87 -0.33 9.91 -5.05
CA ASN A 87 -1.32 10.55 -5.91
C ASN A 87 -2.56 11.02 -5.13
N MET A 88 -2.99 10.24 -4.13
CA MET A 88 -4.12 10.61 -3.27
C MET A 88 -3.76 11.75 -2.31
N GLU A 89 -2.55 11.76 -1.74
CA GLU A 89 -2.05 12.86 -0.91
C GLU A 89 -2.02 14.19 -1.70
N GLN A 90 -1.54 14.15 -2.95
CA GLN A 90 -1.59 15.32 -3.84
C GLN A 90 -3.03 15.82 -4.07
N ALA A 91 -3.96 14.89 -4.32
CA ALA A 91 -5.38 15.24 -4.48
C ALA A 91 -5.98 15.80 -3.19
N ASN A 92 -5.59 15.29 -2.02
CA ASN A 92 -6.04 15.78 -0.72
C ASN A 92 -5.57 17.22 -0.47
N MET A 93 -4.31 17.52 -0.76
CA MET A 93 -3.78 18.88 -0.68
C MET A 93 -4.51 19.85 -1.63
N MET A 94 -4.80 19.42 -2.86
CA MET A 94 -5.59 20.22 -3.80
C MET A 94 -7.00 20.48 -3.27
N GLN A 95 -7.64 19.46 -2.68
CA GLN A 95 -8.96 19.60 -2.07
C GLN A 95 -8.94 20.62 -0.92
N ASP A 96 -7.90 20.60 -0.07
CA ASP A 96 -7.78 21.57 1.02
C ASP A 96 -7.52 22.99 0.52
N ASN A 97 -6.72 23.16 -0.54
CA ASN A 97 -6.57 24.45 -1.19
C ASN A 97 -7.91 24.98 -1.74
N LEU A 98 -8.70 24.13 -2.39
CA LEU A 98 -10.03 24.51 -2.89
C LEU A 98 -10.99 24.89 -1.75
N LYS A 99 -10.96 24.18 -0.61
CA LYS A 99 -11.73 24.56 0.58
C LYS A 99 -11.34 25.95 1.06
N ASN A 100 -10.04 26.24 1.17
CA ASN A 100 -9.55 27.56 1.61
C ASN A 100 -9.98 28.69 0.66
N VAL A 101 -9.91 28.44 -0.65
CA VAL A 101 -10.41 29.39 -1.68
C VAL A 101 -11.91 29.62 -1.52
N MET A 102 -12.69 28.56 -1.33
CA MET A 102 -14.14 28.68 -1.11
C MET A 102 -14.45 29.50 0.14
N THR A 103 -13.80 29.22 1.26
CA THR A 103 -13.95 29.99 2.51
C THR A 103 -13.60 31.46 2.31
N THR A 104 -12.54 31.76 1.55
CA THR A 104 -12.17 33.14 1.21
C THR A 104 -13.25 33.82 0.37
N VAL A 105 -13.78 33.13 -0.65
CA VAL A 105 -14.86 33.65 -1.51
C VAL A 105 -16.14 33.89 -0.71
N ASP A 106 -16.52 32.99 0.18
CA ASP A 106 -17.69 33.14 1.02
C ASP A 106 -17.54 34.32 1.99
N ALA A 107 -16.37 34.50 2.60
CA ALA A 107 -16.08 35.64 3.47
C ALA A 107 -16.19 36.99 2.73
N MET A 108 -15.77 37.04 1.46
CA MET A 108 -15.94 38.23 0.62
C MET A 108 -17.42 38.53 0.36
N LYS A 109 -18.23 37.50 0.06
CA LYS A 109 -19.67 37.66 -0.21
C LYS A 109 -20.46 38.10 1.02
N THR A 110 -20.05 37.71 2.23
CA THR A 110 -20.75 38.12 3.46
C THR A 110 -20.39 39.54 3.89
N THR A 111 -19.31 40.11 3.36
CA THR A 111 -18.84 41.47 3.71
C THR A 111 -19.41 42.55 2.77
N THR A 112 -19.96 42.16 1.61
CA THR A 112 -20.74 43.00 0.67
C THR A 112 -22.23 42.82 0.86
#